data_AF-A0A8H7DKS0-F1
#
_entry.id   AF-A0A8H7DKS0-F1
#
_cell.length_a   1.000
_cell.length_b   1.000
_cell.length_c   1.000
_cell.angle_alpha   90.00
_cell.angle_beta   90.00
_cell.angle_gamma   90.00
#
_symmetry.space_group_name_H-M   'P 1'
#
loop_
_entity.id
_entity.type
_entity.pdbx_description
1 polymer ?
#
loop_
_entity_poly.entity_id
_entity_poly.type
_entity_poly.pdbx_seq_one_letter_code
_entity_poly.pdbx_strand_id
1 'polypeptide(L)'
;MPARQLQLAAFSILALFLSLFPFLWNRRFQRHMALCHPISWYPGFRSLYGSKDAFKRRISDTRVVVMGDIHGMNEPFKALLDKLSFDPASDVLLHVGDIIAKGPHEDSMSILAYMTTHNVTGVRGNHDQMVIEWRAWLEWIGQLDGGSHFLTQFHAKVDEADPDDPEAWAEKHIRKTKKQSKWWKRIPRGWKILSDHYRIARAMSDAEYQYLLSLPLVLHAPAVHAFIAHAGVLPSDPRYAPYHRRQPLARVPMLPGGDKRDRSNPEKTLPVLRRLQEAALLTEVPQNADPWVTLNMRGVLKDNSITRTKDGEPWADIWNRDMSSCAGFSQYMHLTKHDKMVLPCYPATAIYGHAASRGLDVKRWSVGLDTGCVYGRRLSALVLESTLLLDSSKSQSQSQSQTFGGKVDNEVDIEARKKKAIPFGDGEARIIDISCKLK
;
A
#
# COMPACT_ATOMS: atom_id res chain seq x y z
N MET A 1 80.57 -12.31 14.95
CA MET A 1 80.46 -12.37 13.48
C MET A 1 79.82 -13.71 13.12
N PRO A 2 78.64 -13.73 12.50
CA PRO A 2 77.54 -14.62 12.93
C PRO A 2 77.43 -15.88 12.05
N ALA A 3 77.27 -17.07 12.62
CA ALA A 3 76.07 -17.62 13.27
C ALA A 3 74.89 -17.84 12.30
N ARG A 4 75.07 -18.77 11.33
CA ARG A 4 74.00 -19.36 10.49
C ARG A 4 73.52 -20.68 11.12
N GLN A 5 72.94 -20.63 12.31
CA GLN A 5 72.13 -21.72 12.88
C GLN A 5 71.21 -21.14 13.96
N LEU A 6 70.19 -20.37 13.57
CA LEU A 6 68.99 -20.06 14.38
C LEU A 6 68.07 -19.13 13.58
N GLN A 7 67.40 -19.64 12.53
CA GLN A 7 66.23 -18.96 11.94
C GLN A 7 65.37 -19.84 11.01
N LEU A 8 65.41 -21.17 11.16
CA LEU A 8 64.59 -22.11 10.38
C LEU A 8 63.46 -22.79 11.18
N ALA A 9 63.14 -22.31 12.38
CA ALA A 9 62.03 -22.81 13.20
C ALA A 9 60.99 -21.73 13.57
N ALA A 10 61.01 -20.57 12.90
CA ALA A 10 60.02 -19.50 13.13
C ALA A 10 59.12 -19.20 11.90
N PHE A 11 59.35 -19.86 10.75
CA PHE A 11 58.57 -19.64 9.52
C PHE A 11 57.73 -20.83 9.06
N SER A 12 57.76 -21.96 9.78
CA SER A 12 56.94 -23.15 9.44
C SER A 12 55.81 -23.43 10.43
N ILE A 13 55.62 -22.60 11.47
CA ILE A 13 54.44 -22.65 12.37
C ILE A 13 53.45 -21.51 12.05
N LEU A 14 53.87 -20.45 11.36
CA LEU A 14 52.99 -19.34 10.97
C LEU A 14 52.22 -19.57 9.65
N ALA A 15 52.60 -20.60 8.87
CA ALA A 15 51.93 -20.96 7.62
C ALA A 15 50.94 -22.15 7.74
N LEU A 16 50.83 -22.77 8.92
CA LEU A 16 49.87 -23.84 9.22
C LEU A 16 48.74 -23.41 10.17
N PHE A 17 48.76 -22.17 10.67
CA PHE A 17 47.67 -21.58 11.47
C PHE A 17 46.78 -20.58 10.73
N LEU A 18 47.10 -20.24 9.47
CA LEU A 18 46.33 -19.29 8.64
C LEU A 18 45.57 -19.95 7.48
N SER A 19 45.54 -21.29 7.40
CA SER A 19 44.82 -22.05 6.36
C SER A 19 43.73 -22.98 6.90
N LEU A 20 43.43 -22.94 8.20
CA LEU A 20 42.36 -23.76 8.83
C LEU A 20 41.29 -22.97 9.59
N PHE A 21 41.26 -21.64 9.51
CA PHE A 21 40.18 -20.82 10.08
C PHE A 21 39.80 -19.62 9.20
N PRO A 22 39.19 -19.88 8.03
CA PRO A 22 37.95 -19.17 7.71
C PRO A 22 36.89 -20.11 7.13
N PHE A 23 36.71 -21.31 7.69
CA PHE A 23 35.71 -22.27 7.21
C PHE A 23 34.77 -22.86 8.27
N LEU A 24 34.69 -22.19 9.42
CA LEU A 24 33.57 -22.31 10.38
C LEU A 24 32.95 -20.95 10.69
N TRP A 25 33.01 -20.03 9.71
CA TRP A 25 32.05 -18.94 9.61
C TRP A 25 30.70 -19.55 9.21
N ASN A 26 29.96 -19.89 10.25
CA ASN A 26 28.82 -20.77 10.30
C ASN A 26 27.87 -20.64 9.09
N ARG A 27 27.69 -21.70 8.28
CA ARG A 27 26.64 -21.75 7.23
C ARG A 27 25.22 -21.54 7.79
N ARG A 28 25.00 -21.71 9.10
CA ARG A 28 23.79 -21.25 9.80
C ARG A 28 23.67 -19.72 9.86
N PHE A 29 24.77 -18.97 9.94
CA PHE A 29 24.79 -17.51 10.01
C PHE A 29 24.35 -16.86 8.69
N GLN A 30 24.76 -17.41 7.54
CA GLN A 30 24.24 -16.96 6.23
C GLN A 30 22.75 -17.29 6.05
N ARG A 31 22.25 -18.42 6.59
CA ARG A 31 20.81 -18.74 6.55
C ARG A 31 19.96 -17.88 7.51
N HIS A 32 20.50 -17.47 8.67
CA HIS A 32 19.72 -16.72 9.66
C HIS A 32 19.79 -15.20 9.48
N MET A 33 20.86 -14.64 8.91
CA MET A 33 20.88 -13.22 8.51
C MET A 33 20.15 -12.94 7.19
N ALA A 34 19.92 -13.95 6.35
CA ALA A 34 19.03 -13.82 5.19
C ALA A 34 17.55 -13.58 5.57
N LEU A 35 17.18 -13.77 6.85
CA LEU A 35 15.81 -13.61 7.35
C LEU A 35 15.50 -12.22 7.92
N CYS A 36 16.48 -11.31 8.01
CA CYS A 36 16.31 -9.97 8.58
C CYS A 36 17.22 -8.96 7.84
N HIS A 37 17.17 -8.73 6.53
CA HIS A 37 16.20 -8.00 5.69
C HIS A 37 16.93 -7.71 4.35
N PRO A 38 16.29 -7.27 3.24
CA PRO A 38 15.03 -6.54 3.17
C PRO A 38 13.96 -7.35 2.46
N ILE A 39 12.71 -7.24 2.91
CA ILE A 39 11.61 -6.95 1.97
C ILE A 39 11.37 -8.00 0.84
N SER A 40 11.97 -9.19 0.87
CA SER A 40 12.03 -10.10 -0.30
C SER A 40 11.00 -11.21 -0.30
N TRP A 41 10.14 -11.28 0.72
CA TRP A 41 8.97 -12.16 0.78
C TRP A 41 7.65 -11.38 0.80
N TYR A 42 7.62 -10.19 0.21
CA TYR A 42 6.36 -9.51 -0.03
C TYR A 42 5.78 -9.96 -1.39
N PRO A 43 4.57 -10.52 -1.44
CA PRO A 43 3.88 -10.68 -2.71
C PRO A 43 3.67 -9.28 -3.31
N GLY A 44 4.44 -8.96 -4.35
CA GLY A 44 4.60 -7.60 -4.89
C GLY A 44 3.33 -6.94 -5.40
N PHE A 45 2.28 -7.71 -5.70
CA PHE A 45 0.90 -7.24 -5.90
C PHE A 45 -0.01 -8.47 -6.03
N ARG A 46 -1.30 -8.33 -5.71
CA ARG A 46 -2.31 -9.37 -5.99
C ARG A 46 -3.25 -8.81 -7.07
N SER A 47 -3.19 -9.39 -8.25
CA SER A 47 -4.21 -9.11 -9.26
C SER A 47 -5.44 -9.97 -8.96
N LEU A 48 -6.60 -9.34 -8.87
CA LEU A 48 -7.87 -10.04 -8.70
C LEU A 48 -8.29 -10.59 -10.07
N TYR A 49 -7.66 -11.69 -10.49
CA TYR A 49 -8.08 -12.45 -11.66
C TYR A 49 -9.29 -13.32 -11.31
N GLY A 50 -10.24 -13.42 -12.23
CA GLY A 50 -11.44 -14.26 -12.13
C GLY A 50 -11.13 -15.75 -11.98
N SER A 51 -10.75 -16.18 -10.78
CA SER A 51 -10.79 -17.55 -10.30
C SER A 51 -10.54 -17.58 -8.79
N LYS A 52 -11.66 -17.53 -8.04
CA LYS A 52 -11.84 -17.70 -6.58
C LYS A 52 -11.52 -16.44 -5.74
N ASP A 53 -12.59 -15.85 -5.21
CA ASP A 53 -12.71 -14.83 -4.14
C ASP A 53 -13.12 -13.40 -4.52
N ALA A 54 -13.98 -12.84 -3.65
CA ALA A 54 -14.66 -11.54 -3.57
C ALA A 54 -15.29 -10.95 -4.85
N PHE A 55 -14.55 -10.86 -5.96
CA PHE A 55 -15.01 -10.32 -7.25
C PHE A 55 -15.59 -11.39 -8.20
N LYS A 56 -15.86 -12.58 -7.68
CA LYS A 56 -16.41 -13.71 -8.46
C LYS A 56 -17.85 -13.46 -8.91
N ARG A 57 -18.60 -12.68 -8.15
CA ARG A 57 -19.83 -12.05 -8.62
C ARG A 57 -19.39 -10.86 -9.45
N ARG A 58 -19.81 -10.79 -10.72
CA ARG A 58 -19.54 -9.62 -11.55
C ARG A 58 -19.84 -8.38 -10.70
N ILE A 59 -19.00 -7.36 -10.75
CA ILE A 59 -19.28 -6.07 -10.08
C ILE A 59 -20.66 -5.54 -10.53
N SER A 60 -21.16 -6.02 -11.67
CA SER A 60 -22.54 -5.89 -12.12
C SER A 60 -23.62 -6.56 -11.26
N ASP A 61 -23.34 -7.24 -10.16
CA ASP A 61 -24.37 -7.84 -9.28
C ASP A 61 -24.07 -7.68 -7.78
N THR A 62 -22.94 -7.06 -7.42
CA THR A 62 -22.47 -6.96 -6.04
C THR A 62 -22.01 -5.55 -5.71
N ARG A 63 -22.50 -5.02 -4.59
CA ARG A 63 -22.04 -3.75 -4.02
C ARG A 63 -20.67 -3.94 -3.37
N VAL A 64 -19.68 -3.15 -3.80
CA VAL A 64 -18.33 -3.14 -3.22
C VAL A 64 -18.14 -1.85 -2.42
N VAL A 65 -17.75 -1.99 -1.17
CA VAL A 65 -17.45 -0.89 -0.25
C VAL A 65 -15.94 -0.88 -0.01
N VAL A 66 -15.25 0.20 -0.37
CA VAL A 66 -13.82 0.39 -0.11
C VAL A 66 -13.65 1.44 0.98
N MET A 67 -13.12 1.05 2.14
CA MET A 67 -12.99 1.90 3.31
C MET A 67 -11.62 2.56 3.40
N GLY A 68 -11.59 3.83 3.83
CA GLY A 68 -10.38 4.58 4.16
C GLY A 68 -9.67 4.09 5.43
N ASP A 69 -8.60 4.79 5.82
CA ASP A 69 -7.78 4.48 7.00
C ASP A 69 -8.62 4.50 8.29
N ILE A 70 -8.65 3.35 8.99
CA ILE A 70 -9.51 3.12 10.15
C ILE A 70 -8.74 3.45 11.44
N HIS A 71 -7.47 3.06 11.53
CA HIS A 71 -6.61 3.31 12.69
C HIS A 71 -7.22 2.90 14.04
N GLY A 72 -7.85 1.72 14.09
CA GLY A 72 -8.49 1.24 15.33
C GLY A 72 -9.65 2.11 15.80
N MET A 73 -10.34 2.83 14.92
CA MET A 73 -11.54 3.59 15.27
C MET A 73 -12.79 2.71 15.11
N ASN A 74 -13.02 1.82 16.08
CA ASN A 74 -14.03 0.76 16.03
C ASN A 74 -15.48 1.28 16.03
N GLU A 75 -15.80 2.29 16.84
CA GLU A 75 -17.15 2.85 16.84
C GLU A 75 -17.49 3.56 15.51
N PRO A 76 -16.65 4.46 14.94
CA PRO A 76 -16.90 5.00 13.61
C PRO A 76 -16.95 3.95 12.51
N PHE A 77 -16.16 2.88 12.61
CA PHE A 77 -16.19 1.74 11.69
C PHE A 77 -17.59 1.09 11.67
N LYS A 78 -18.10 0.68 12.84
CA LYS A 78 -19.44 0.08 12.97
C LYS A 78 -20.53 1.04 12.49
N ALA A 79 -20.47 2.30 12.92
CA ALA A 79 -21.47 3.29 12.55
C ALA A 79 -21.49 3.56 11.03
N LEU A 80 -20.35 3.46 10.34
CA LEU A 80 -20.29 3.57 8.88
C LEU A 80 -20.92 2.35 8.18
N LEU A 81 -20.66 1.13 8.68
CA LEU A 81 -21.30 -0.09 8.18
C LEU A 81 -22.83 -0.04 8.38
N ASP A 82 -23.29 0.43 9.54
CA ASP A 82 -24.72 0.61 9.83
C ASP A 82 -25.36 1.63 8.88
N LYS A 83 -24.69 2.77 8.67
CA LYS A 83 -25.14 3.81 7.73
C LYS A 83 -25.23 3.30 6.28
N LEU A 84 -24.36 2.37 5.91
CA LEU A 84 -24.40 1.70 4.61
C LEU A 84 -25.47 0.60 4.54
N SER A 85 -26.02 0.18 5.68
CA SER A 85 -26.77 -1.05 5.82
C SER A 85 -25.99 -2.20 5.17
N PHE A 86 -24.71 -2.33 5.57
CA PHE A 86 -23.79 -3.32 5.02
C PHE A 86 -24.26 -4.73 5.38
N ASP A 87 -24.39 -5.60 4.36
CA ASP A 87 -24.74 -7.00 4.51
C ASP A 87 -23.57 -7.87 4.01
N PRO A 88 -22.86 -8.60 4.90
CA PRO A 88 -21.74 -9.45 4.50
C PRO A 88 -22.15 -10.62 3.58
N ALA A 89 -23.44 -10.95 3.48
CA ALA A 89 -23.92 -11.97 2.53
C ALA A 89 -23.97 -11.42 1.09
N SER A 90 -24.43 -10.17 0.91
CA SER A 90 -24.59 -9.56 -0.41
C SER A 90 -23.45 -8.64 -0.83
N ASP A 91 -22.73 -8.05 0.11
CA ASP A 91 -21.73 -7.01 -0.14
C ASP A 91 -20.30 -7.52 -0.01
N VAL A 92 -19.36 -6.75 -0.57
CA VAL A 92 -17.93 -6.96 -0.40
C VAL A 92 -17.34 -5.75 0.32
N LEU A 93 -16.61 -5.98 1.39
CA LEU A 93 -15.84 -4.96 2.10
C LEU A 93 -14.36 -5.07 1.75
N LEU A 94 -13.78 -3.94 1.33
CA LEU A 94 -12.36 -3.73 1.10
C LEU A 94 -11.85 -2.59 1.98
N HIS A 95 -10.56 -2.56 2.29
CA HIS A 95 -9.91 -1.41 2.93
C HIS A 95 -8.63 -0.96 2.21
N VAL A 96 -8.27 0.31 2.35
CA VAL A 96 -7.03 0.91 1.78
C VAL A 96 -5.80 0.76 2.69
N GLY A 97 -5.92 0.04 3.80
CA GLY A 97 -4.82 -0.20 4.76
C GLY A 97 -4.92 0.71 5.97
N ASP A 98 -3.95 0.61 6.86
CA ASP A 98 -3.91 1.34 8.13
C ASP A 98 -5.20 1.10 8.93
N ILE A 99 -5.50 -0.18 9.12
CA ILE A 99 -6.70 -0.62 9.84
C ILE A 99 -6.53 -0.52 11.36
N ILE A 100 -5.28 -0.59 11.83
CA ILE A 100 -4.88 -0.63 13.23
C ILE A 100 -3.89 0.50 13.57
N ALA A 101 -3.60 0.61 14.87
CA ALA A 101 -2.70 1.58 15.49
C ALA A 101 -3.18 3.04 15.44
N LYS A 102 -2.59 3.90 16.27
CA LYS A 102 -2.93 5.31 16.57
C LYS A 102 -4.21 5.50 17.40
N GLY A 103 -5.26 4.72 17.14
CA GLY A 103 -6.47 4.70 17.97
C GLY A 103 -6.29 3.90 19.27
N PRO A 104 -7.37 3.69 20.04
CA PRO A 104 -7.34 2.85 21.22
C PRO A 104 -6.85 1.43 20.91
N HIS A 105 -6.12 0.82 21.84
CA HIS A 105 -5.45 -0.47 21.62
C HIS A 105 -6.48 -1.60 21.46
N GLU A 106 -7.45 -1.65 22.37
CA GLU A 106 -8.58 -2.57 22.39
C GLU A 106 -9.44 -2.49 21.13
N ASP A 107 -9.59 -1.29 20.57
CA ASP A 107 -10.33 -1.08 19.33
C ASP A 107 -9.53 -1.53 18.10
N SER A 108 -8.21 -1.34 18.10
CA SER A 108 -7.33 -1.94 17.08
C SER A 108 -7.45 -3.46 17.08
N MET A 109 -7.46 -4.09 18.26
CA MET A 109 -7.68 -5.54 18.38
C MET A 109 -9.08 -5.95 17.91
N SER A 110 -10.12 -5.17 18.23
CA SER A 110 -11.49 -5.44 17.78
C SER A 110 -11.64 -5.36 16.26
N ILE A 111 -11.02 -4.36 15.63
CA ILE A 111 -10.98 -4.24 14.17
C ILE A 111 -10.25 -5.43 13.57
N LEU A 112 -9.07 -5.78 14.09
CA LEU A 112 -8.27 -6.89 13.55
C LEU A 112 -9.01 -8.24 13.64
N ALA A 113 -9.69 -8.48 14.75
CA ALA A 113 -10.56 -9.65 14.93
C ALA A 113 -11.73 -9.65 13.93
N TYR A 114 -12.39 -8.51 13.73
CA TYR A 114 -13.46 -8.38 12.74
C TYR A 114 -12.95 -8.71 11.33
N MET A 115 -11.84 -8.09 10.90
CA MET A 115 -11.26 -8.31 9.57
C MET A 115 -10.84 -9.77 9.34
N THR A 116 -10.34 -10.43 10.39
CA THR A 116 -9.88 -11.83 10.31
C THR A 116 -11.04 -12.83 10.24
N THR A 117 -12.16 -12.54 10.92
CA THR A 117 -13.30 -13.45 11.04
C THR A 117 -14.38 -13.24 9.98
N HIS A 118 -14.39 -12.07 9.35
CA HIS A 118 -15.30 -11.73 8.26
C HIS A 118 -14.51 -11.82 6.94
N ASN A 119 -15.18 -12.17 5.83
CA ASN A 119 -14.54 -12.28 4.51
C ASN A 119 -14.17 -10.89 3.92
N VAL A 120 -13.33 -10.16 4.65
CA VAL A 120 -12.85 -8.82 4.34
C VAL A 120 -11.43 -8.93 3.83
N THR A 121 -11.08 -8.08 2.87
CA THR A 121 -9.70 -7.98 2.39
C THR A 121 -9.36 -6.52 2.09
N GLY A 122 -8.19 -6.26 1.55
CA GLY A 122 -7.75 -4.91 1.29
C GLY A 122 -6.29 -4.88 0.85
N VAL A 123 -5.66 -3.73 1.04
CA VAL A 123 -4.21 -3.59 0.92
C VAL A 123 -3.60 -3.31 2.27
N ARG A 124 -2.31 -3.64 2.41
CA ARG A 124 -1.54 -3.36 3.62
C ARG A 124 -1.18 -1.88 3.69
N GLY A 125 -1.35 -1.26 4.86
CA GLY A 125 -0.85 0.08 5.17
C GLY A 125 0.52 0.10 5.85
N ASN A 126 1.12 1.28 6.00
CA ASN A 126 2.45 1.38 6.60
C ASN A 126 2.42 1.16 8.13
N HIS A 127 1.32 1.48 8.81
CA HIS A 127 1.13 1.13 10.22
C HIS A 127 0.93 -0.38 10.39
N ASP A 128 0.14 -1.01 9.51
CA ASP A 128 -0.04 -2.47 9.49
C ASP A 128 1.30 -3.18 9.29
N GLN A 129 2.13 -2.66 8.37
CA GLN A 129 3.47 -3.18 8.10
C GLN A 129 4.39 -3.08 9.32
N MET A 130 4.38 -1.97 10.05
CA MET A 130 5.20 -1.82 11.26
C MET A 130 4.77 -2.79 12.39
N VAL A 131 3.48 -3.11 12.47
CA VAL A 131 2.97 -4.14 13.39
C VAL A 131 3.49 -5.54 13.01
N ILE A 132 3.44 -5.90 11.72
CA ILE A 132 4.00 -7.16 11.21
C ILE A 132 5.49 -7.29 11.57
N GLU A 133 6.26 -6.22 11.36
CA GLU A 133 7.68 -6.21 11.64
C GLU A 133 7.98 -6.37 13.14
N TRP A 134 7.17 -5.74 14.02
CA TRP A 134 7.27 -5.96 15.45
C TRP A 134 6.94 -7.40 15.86
N ARG A 135 5.93 -8.03 15.24
CA ARG A 135 5.59 -9.44 15.50
C ARG A 135 6.75 -10.36 15.12
N ALA A 136 7.31 -10.18 13.93
CA ALA A 136 8.49 -10.93 13.49
C ALA A 136 9.69 -10.71 14.43
N TRP A 137 9.90 -9.49 14.93
CA TRP A 137 10.95 -9.20 15.89
C TRP A 137 10.75 -9.92 17.23
N LEU A 138 9.51 -9.94 17.76
CA LEU A 138 9.18 -10.65 18.99
C LEU A 138 9.46 -12.15 18.87
N GLU A 139 9.03 -12.76 17.78
CA GLU A 139 9.27 -14.19 17.48
C GLU A 139 10.76 -14.49 17.34
N TRP A 140 11.49 -13.66 16.59
CA TRP A 140 12.93 -13.82 16.42
C TRP A 140 13.69 -13.73 17.75
N ILE A 141 13.39 -12.72 18.58
CA ILE A 141 14.01 -12.59 19.90
C ILE A 141 13.66 -13.80 20.76
N GLY A 142 12.42 -14.27 20.74
CA GLY A 142 11.97 -15.44 21.50
C GLY A 142 12.78 -16.70 21.19
N GLN A 143 13.23 -16.87 19.93
CA GLN A 143 14.02 -18.01 19.47
C GLN A 143 15.50 -17.95 19.82
N LEU A 144 16.02 -16.80 20.24
CA LEU A 144 17.41 -16.66 20.65
C LEU A 144 17.64 -17.23 22.06
N ASP A 145 18.86 -17.69 22.33
CA ASP A 145 19.24 -18.21 23.64
C ASP A 145 19.07 -17.16 24.76
N GLY A 146 18.20 -17.49 25.72
CA GLY A 146 17.74 -16.63 26.81
C GLY A 146 16.73 -15.55 26.41
N GLY A 147 16.28 -15.51 25.15
CA GLY A 147 15.44 -14.45 24.60
C GLY A 147 13.98 -14.54 25.03
N SER A 148 13.39 -15.74 24.99
CA SER A 148 12.03 -15.99 25.53
C SER A 148 11.94 -15.61 27.02
N HIS A 149 12.94 -16.00 27.83
CA HIS A 149 13.01 -15.63 29.24
C HIS A 149 13.13 -14.10 29.41
N PHE A 150 13.96 -13.43 28.61
CA PHE A 150 14.07 -11.98 28.62
C PHE A 150 12.74 -11.28 28.30
N LEU A 151 12.04 -11.69 27.23
CA LEU A 151 10.75 -11.11 26.85
C LEU A 151 9.72 -11.31 27.96
N THR A 152 9.63 -12.51 28.51
CA THR A 152 8.71 -12.84 29.61
C THR A 152 8.96 -11.93 30.82
N GLN A 153 10.22 -11.78 31.25
CA GLN A 153 10.57 -10.90 32.37
C GLN A 153 10.32 -9.43 32.07
N PHE A 154 10.59 -9.00 30.84
CA PHE A 154 10.35 -7.62 30.43
C PHE A 154 8.86 -7.30 30.44
N HIS A 155 8.04 -8.17 29.84
CA HIS A 155 6.59 -8.03 29.80
C HIS A 155 5.96 -8.09 31.19
N ALA A 156 6.37 -9.03 32.04
CA ALA A 156 5.88 -9.09 33.42
C ALA A 156 6.14 -7.79 34.19
N LYS A 157 7.33 -7.18 34.03
CA LYS A 157 7.65 -5.89 34.65
C LYS A 157 6.84 -4.73 34.09
N VAL A 158 6.52 -4.76 32.80
CA VAL A 158 5.68 -3.74 32.17
C VAL A 158 4.26 -3.86 32.70
N ASP A 159 3.71 -5.07 32.73
CA ASP A 159 2.36 -5.35 33.17
C ASP A 159 2.19 -5.05 34.67
N GLU A 160 3.19 -5.36 35.49
CA GLU A 160 3.21 -5.00 36.92
C GLU A 160 3.31 -3.49 37.16
N ALA A 161 4.11 -2.79 36.34
CA ALA A 161 4.30 -1.36 36.49
C ALA A 161 3.12 -0.52 36.01
N ASP A 162 2.27 -1.09 35.14
CA ASP A 162 1.12 -0.45 34.47
C ASP A 162 1.34 1.04 34.16
N PRO A 163 2.36 1.38 33.35
CA PRO A 163 2.77 2.76 33.18
C PRO A 163 1.75 3.54 32.34
N ASP A 164 1.36 4.73 32.83
CA ASP A 164 0.54 5.69 32.07
C ASP A 164 1.14 6.02 30.68
N ASP A 165 2.47 6.10 30.60
CA ASP A 165 3.24 6.24 29.35
C ASP A 165 4.22 5.08 29.18
N PRO A 166 3.81 3.99 28.51
CA PRO A 166 4.66 2.82 28.30
C PRO A 166 5.92 3.13 27.48
N GLU A 167 5.85 3.99 26.46
CA GLU A 167 7.01 4.33 25.63
C GLU A 167 8.07 5.07 26.45
N ALA A 168 7.68 6.10 27.20
CA ALA A 168 8.60 6.87 28.03
C ALA A 168 9.14 6.04 29.19
N TRP A 169 8.30 5.19 29.80
CA TRP A 169 8.73 4.24 30.81
C TRP A 169 9.79 3.30 30.25
N ALA A 170 9.58 2.73 29.07
CA ALA A 170 10.53 1.82 28.45
C ALA A 170 11.85 2.52 28.11
N GLU A 171 11.81 3.72 27.53
CA GLU A 171 13.03 4.47 27.20
C GLU A 171 13.87 4.75 28.45
N LYS A 172 13.22 5.13 29.57
CA LYS A 172 13.90 5.34 30.86
C LYS A 172 14.60 4.07 31.36
N HIS A 173 13.94 2.91 31.26
CA HIS A 173 14.48 1.62 31.73
C HIS A 173 15.54 1.05 30.79
N ILE A 174 15.35 1.18 29.48
CA ILE A 174 16.33 0.82 28.46
C ILE A 174 17.57 1.67 28.62
N ARG A 175 17.45 3.00 28.71
CA ARG A 175 18.61 3.90 28.79
C ARG A 175 19.53 3.56 29.96
N LYS A 176 18.97 3.16 31.11
CA LYS A 176 19.75 2.72 32.28
C LYS A 176 20.58 1.46 32.02
N THR A 177 20.11 0.57 31.13
CA THR A 177 20.70 -0.77 30.92
C THR A 177 21.23 -1.01 29.51
N LYS A 178 21.11 -0.02 28.59
CA LYS A 178 21.39 -0.14 27.15
C LYS A 178 22.79 -0.63 26.83
N LYS A 179 23.80 -0.18 27.59
CA LYS A 179 25.19 -0.61 27.39
C LYS A 179 25.41 -2.06 27.80
N GLN A 180 24.68 -2.53 28.81
CA GLN A 180 24.87 -3.81 29.48
C GLN A 180 23.96 -4.93 28.93
N SER A 181 22.79 -4.60 28.38
CA SER A 181 21.87 -5.60 27.84
C SER A 181 22.05 -5.78 26.33
N LYS A 182 22.32 -7.03 25.94
CA LYS A 182 22.43 -7.45 24.55
C LYS A 182 21.11 -7.31 23.78
N TRP A 183 19.97 -7.34 24.47
CA TRP A 183 18.64 -7.33 23.87
C TRP A 183 18.26 -5.97 23.30
N TRP A 184 18.55 -4.89 24.03
CA TRP A 184 18.23 -3.53 23.60
C TRP A 184 19.00 -3.11 22.34
N LYS A 185 20.19 -3.68 22.12
CA LYS A 185 21.00 -3.46 20.91
C LYS A 185 20.38 -4.10 19.65
N ARG A 186 19.40 -5.00 19.81
CA ARG A 186 18.70 -5.69 18.72
C ARG A 186 17.41 -4.99 18.30
N ILE A 187 17.00 -3.92 18.99
CA ILE A 187 15.88 -3.08 18.54
C ILE A 187 16.36 -2.26 17.34
N PRO A 188 15.68 -2.32 16.18
CA PRO A 188 16.05 -1.52 15.02
C PRO A 188 16.07 -0.02 15.33
N ARG A 189 16.89 0.73 14.60
CA ARG A 189 17.00 2.18 14.80
C ARG A 189 15.65 2.86 14.51
N GLY A 190 15.19 3.70 15.42
CA GLY A 190 13.94 4.46 15.27
C GLY A 190 12.69 3.70 15.72
N TRP A 191 12.80 2.41 16.03
CA TRP A 191 11.71 1.65 16.61
C TRP A 191 11.57 1.97 18.10
N LYS A 192 10.33 2.15 18.52
CA LYS A 192 9.98 2.44 19.91
C LYS A 192 9.32 1.21 20.55
N ILE A 193 10.01 0.57 21.48
CA ILE A 193 9.42 -0.55 22.22
C ILE A 193 8.22 -0.05 23.03
N LEU A 194 7.23 -0.92 23.27
CA LEU A 194 5.97 -0.57 23.92
C LEU A 194 5.16 0.53 23.22
N SER A 195 5.55 0.93 22.00
CA SER A 195 4.65 1.67 21.12
C SER A 195 3.38 0.89 20.87
N ASP A 196 2.36 1.59 20.39
CA ASP A 196 1.10 0.97 20.03
C ASP A 196 1.28 -0.20 19.05
N HIS A 197 2.15 -0.04 18.04
CA HIS A 197 2.51 -1.13 17.11
C HIS A 197 3.09 -2.37 17.81
N TYR A 198 3.96 -2.16 18.80
CA TYR A 198 4.55 -3.24 19.60
C TYR A 198 3.48 -3.96 20.42
N ARG A 199 2.59 -3.19 21.05
CA ARG A 199 1.54 -3.72 21.91
C ARG A 199 0.57 -4.56 21.09
N ILE A 200 0.16 -4.09 19.91
CA ILE A 200 -0.69 -4.85 18.98
C ILE A 200 0.02 -6.12 18.52
N ALA A 201 1.30 -6.03 18.14
CA ALA A 201 2.10 -7.20 17.75
C ALA A 201 2.22 -8.26 18.86
N ARG A 202 2.33 -7.82 20.12
CA ARG A 202 2.34 -8.70 21.29
C ARG A 202 0.98 -9.35 21.53
N ALA A 203 -0.11 -8.60 21.33
CA ALA A 203 -1.47 -9.04 21.67
C ALA A 203 -2.13 -9.93 20.60
N MET A 204 -1.74 -9.79 19.33
CA MET A 204 -2.38 -10.53 18.23
C MET A 204 -2.17 -12.04 18.28
N SER A 205 -3.19 -12.76 17.82
CA SER A 205 -3.14 -14.18 17.50
C SER A 205 -2.38 -14.46 16.20
N ASP A 206 -2.03 -15.73 15.97
CA ASP A 206 -1.41 -16.15 14.72
C ASP A 206 -2.34 -15.95 13.52
N ALA A 207 -3.65 -16.16 13.68
CA ALA A 207 -4.63 -15.96 12.60
C ALA A 207 -4.68 -14.50 12.15
N GLU A 208 -4.68 -13.56 13.10
CA GLU A 208 -4.64 -12.12 12.82
C GLU A 208 -3.31 -11.69 12.19
N TYR A 209 -2.20 -12.28 12.63
CA TYR A 209 -0.90 -12.07 11.99
C TYR A 209 -0.90 -12.58 10.53
N GLN A 210 -1.45 -13.77 10.29
CA GLN A 210 -1.59 -14.32 8.93
C GLN A 210 -2.52 -13.48 8.06
N TYR A 211 -3.59 -12.91 8.62
CA TYR A 211 -4.44 -11.95 7.92
C TYR A 211 -3.61 -10.78 7.39
N LEU A 212 -2.85 -10.09 8.25
CA LEU A 212 -2.00 -8.95 7.85
C LEU A 212 -0.93 -9.34 6.80
N LEU A 213 -0.33 -10.53 6.96
CA LEU A 213 0.63 -11.07 5.98
C LEU A 213 -0.02 -11.37 4.62
N SER A 214 -1.28 -11.77 4.60
CA SER A 214 -2.02 -12.11 3.38
C SER A 214 -2.39 -10.90 2.52
N LEU A 215 -2.43 -9.71 3.13
CA LEU A 215 -2.75 -8.45 2.46
C LEU A 215 -1.66 -8.09 1.44
N PRO A 216 -2.02 -7.87 0.16
CA PRO A 216 -1.09 -7.37 -0.85
C PRO A 216 -0.78 -5.89 -0.66
N LEU A 217 0.27 -5.42 -1.32
CA LEU A 217 0.63 -3.99 -1.36
C LEU A 217 -0.23 -3.19 -2.35
N VAL A 218 -0.62 -3.84 -3.45
CA VAL A 218 -1.50 -3.28 -4.47
C VAL A 218 -2.52 -4.34 -4.87
N LEU A 219 -3.80 -3.96 -4.90
CA LEU A 219 -4.87 -4.72 -5.53
C LEU A 219 -5.16 -4.12 -6.90
N HIS A 220 -5.16 -4.96 -7.93
CA HIS A 220 -5.55 -4.57 -9.28
C HIS A 220 -6.93 -5.14 -9.61
N ALA A 221 -7.87 -4.26 -9.97
CA ALA A 221 -9.25 -4.56 -10.34
C ALA A 221 -9.49 -4.25 -11.83
N PRO A 222 -9.09 -5.16 -12.75
CA PRO A 222 -9.16 -4.92 -14.20
C PRO A 222 -10.59 -4.78 -14.74
N ALA A 223 -11.60 -5.27 -14.01
CA ALA A 223 -13.01 -5.16 -14.42
C ALA A 223 -13.56 -3.73 -14.34
N VAL A 224 -12.98 -2.88 -13.50
CA VAL A 224 -13.33 -1.46 -13.35
C VAL A 224 -12.14 -0.54 -13.65
N HIS A 225 -11.08 -1.09 -14.24
CA HIS A 225 -9.87 -0.36 -14.60
C HIS A 225 -9.32 0.46 -13.42
N ALA A 226 -9.16 -0.19 -12.27
CA ALA A 226 -8.75 0.47 -11.03
C ALA A 226 -7.64 -0.26 -10.26
N PHE A 227 -6.90 0.51 -9.48
CA PHE A 227 -5.92 0.05 -8.52
C PHE A 227 -6.31 0.52 -7.13
N ILE A 228 -6.11 -0.32 -6.12
CA ILE A 228 -6.16 0.06 -4.71
C ILE A 228 -4.75 -0.12 -4.18
N ALA A 229 -4.18 0.93 -3.59
CA ALA A 229 -2.87 0.93 -2.95
C ALA A 229 -2.92 1.87 -1.76
N HIS A 230 -2.19 1.58 -0.69
CA HIS A 230 -2.32 2.37 0.54
C HIS A 230 -1.89 3.82 0.35
N ALA A 231 -0.65 4.07 -0.09
CA ALA A 231 -0.17 5.41 -0.36
C ALA A 231 -0.39 5.84 -1.82
N GLY A 232 -0.31 4.90 -2.77
CA GLY A 232 -0.57 5.16 -4.19
C GLY A 232 0.25 4.32 -5.17
N VAL A 233 0.06 4.62 -6.46
CA VAL A 233 0.81 4.07 -7.59
C VAL A 233 1.17 5.20 -8.56
N LEU A 234 2.35 5.15 -9.17
CA LEU A 234 2.77 6.15 -10.17
C LEU A 234 2.32 5.77 -11.58
N PRO A 235 1.91 6.76 -12.40
CA PRO A 235 1.51 6.53 -13.80
C PRO A 235 2.72 6.36 -14.73
N SER A 236 3.90 6.78 -14.28
CA SER A 236 5.12 6.87 -15.07
C SER A 236 6.35 6.86 -14.16
N ASP A 237 7.50 6.41 -14.68
CA ASP A 237 8.79 6.51 -13.99
C ASP A 237 9.26 7.97 -14.01
N PRO A 238 9.40 8.64 -12.84
CA PRO A 238 9.76 10.06 -12.77
C PRO A 238 11.09 10.44 -13.44
N ARG A 239 11.96 9.46 -13.71
CA ARG A 239 13.26 9.70 -14.37
C ARG A 239 13.16 10.01 -15.86
N TYR A 240 11.99 9.80 -16.47
CA TYR A 240 11.74 10.08 -17.88
C TYR A 240 10.50 10.94 -18.06
N ALA A 241 10.47 11.72 -19.14
CA ALA A 241 9.26 12.46 -19.52
C ALA A 241 8.07 11.50 -19.74
N PRO A 242 6.81 11.92 -19.48
CA PRO A 242 5.62 11.06 -19.61
C PRO A 242 5.42 10.44 -21.00
N TYR A 243 5.86 11.13 -22.05
CA TYR A 243 5.78 10.69 -23.46
C TYR A 243 6.99 9.87 -23.93
N HIS A 244 7.96 9.60 -23.05
CA HIS A 244 9.13 8.83 -23.42
C HIS A 244 8.75 7.38 -23.71
N ARG A 245 9.30 6.76 -24.77
CA ARG A 245 8.97 5.39 -25.22
C ARG A 245 9.13 4.28 -24.17
N ARG A 246 9.83 4.55 -23.07
CA ARG A 246 9.98 3.62 -21.93
C ARG A 246 8.77 3.63 -20.99
N GLN A 247 7.95 4.69 -21.03
CA GLN A 247 6.77 4.78 -20.20
C GLN A 247 5.67 3.83 -20.69
N PRO A 248 5.00 3.09 -19.80
CA PRO A 248 3.93 2.16 -20.18
C PRO A 248 2.80 2.86 -20.94
N LEU A 249 2.44 4.08 -20.54
CA LEU A 249 1.35 4.86 -21.15
C LEU A 249 1.72 5.49 -22.50
N ALA A 250 3.02 5.58 -22.83
CA ALA A 250 3.50 6.18 -24.08
C ALA A 250 3.53 5.21 -25.26
N ARG A 251 3.01 3.99 -25.09
CA ARG A 251 3.01 2.96 -26.13
C ARG A 251 1.83 2.01 -26.01
N VAL A 252 1.40 1.47 -27.14
CA VAL A 252 0.41 0.39 -27.17
C VAL A 252 1.07 -0.92 -26.75
N PRO A 253 0.52 -1.67 -25.77
CA PRO A 253 1.07 -2.96 -25.37
C PRO A 253 1.09 -3.98 -26.53
N MET A 254 2.08 -4.87 -26.52
CA MET A 254 2.17 -5.96 -27.50
C MET A 254 1.31 -7.14 -27.06
N LEU A 255 0.54 -7.72 -27.99
CA LEU A 255 -0.25 -8.92 -27.73
C LEU A 255 0.65 -10.17 -27.59
N PRO A 256 0.30 -11.14 -26.72
CA PRO A 256 0.97 -12.44 -26.67
C PRO A 256 0.92 -13.13 -28.04
N GLY A 257 2.07 -13.51 -28.59
CA GLY A 257 2.19 -14.14 -29.92
C GLY A 257 2.41 -13.16 -31.10
N GLY A 258 2.69 -11.88 -30.82
CA GLY A 258 3.03 -10.86 -31.82
C GLY A 258 1.87 -9.95 -32.21
N ASP A 259 2.12 -8.99 -33.11
CA ASP A 259 1.11 -8.02 -33.57
C ASP A 259 0.15 -8.64 -34.60
N LYS A 260 -0.72 -9.54 -34.13
CA LYS A 260 -1.90 -10.03 -34.86
C LYS A 260 -3.15 -9.34 -34.36
N ARG A 261 -3.13 -8.01 -34.20
CA ARG A 261 -4.33 -7.23 -33.88
C ARG A 261 -5.43 -7.60 -34.88
N ASP A 262 -6.51 -8.20 -34.39
CA ASP A 262 -7.66 -8.48 -35.23
C ASP A 262 -8.35 -7.15 -35.55
N ARG A 263 -7.97 -6.55 -36.68
CA ARG A 263 -8.54 -5.29 -37.17
C ARG A 263 -10.02 -5.44 -37.53
N SER A 264 -10.53 -6.67 -37.66
CA SER A 264 -11.94 -6.96 -37.93
C SER A 264 -12.80 -7.02 -36.67
N ASN A 265 -12.20 -7.19 -35.48
CA ASN A 265 -12.93 -7.17 -34.19
C ASN A 265 -12.15 -6.47 -33.06
N PRO A 266 -12.15 -5.12 -33.06
CA PRO A 266 -11.48 -4.31 -32.04
C PRO A 266 -12.00 -4.55 -30.60
N GLU A 267 -13.27 -4.89 -30.45
CA GLU A 267 -13.93 -5.09 -29.15
C GLU A 267 -13.37 -6.29 -28.38
N LYS A 268 -12.92 -7.34 -29.07
CA LYS A 268 -12.26 -8.49 -28.42
C LYS A 268 -10.84 -8.15 -27.95
N THR A 269 -10.17 -7.22 -28.63
CA THR A 269 -8.75 -6.92 -28.40
C THR A 269 -8.55 -5.86 -27.32
N LEU A 270 -9.46 -4.87 -27.25
CA LEU A 270 -9.35 -3.74 -26.33
C LEU A 270 -9.24 -4.15 -24.84
N PRO A 271 -10.08 -5.05 -24.29
CA PRO A 271 -9.97 -5.48 -22.89
C PRO A 271 -8.61 -6.12 -22.58
N VAL A 272 -8.02 -6.85 -23.54
CA VAL A 272 -6.70 -7.46 -23.38
C VAL A 272 -5.62 -6.39 -23.35
N LEU A 273 -5.66 -5.43 -24.28
CA LEU A 273 -4.69 -4.33 -24.32
C LEU A 273 -4.73 -3.45 -23.06
N ARG A 274 -5.93 -3.12 -22.54
CA ARG A 274 -6.05 -2.37 -21.28
C ARG A 274 -5.43 -3.13 -20.11
N ARG A 275 -5.70 -4.44 -19.99
CA ARG A 275 -5.09 -5.28 -18.95
C ARG A 275 -3.57 -5.32 -19.04
N LEU A 276 -3.03 -5.43 -20.26
CA LEU A 276 -1.58 -5.41 -20.47
C LEU A 276 -0.96 -4.04 -20.12
N GLN A 277 -1.62 -2.94 -20.48
CA GLN A 277 -1.20 -1.59 -20.10
C GLN A 277 -1.20 -1.41 -18.58
N GLU A 278 -2.26 -1.85 -17.91
CA GLU A 278 -2.40 -1.78 -16.45
C GLU A 278 -1.37 -2.65 -15.73
N ALA A 279 -1.11 -3.86 -16.24
CA ALA A 279 -0.04 -4.70 -15.72
C ALA A 279 1.32 -4.04 -15.89
N ALA A 280 1.59 -3.39 -17.03
CA ALA A 280 2.83 -2.67 -17.29
C ALA A 280 3.03 -1.48 -16.34
N LEU A 281 1.97 -0.78 -15.93
CA LEU A 281 2.07 0.25 -14.88
C LEU A 281 2.64 -0.33 -13.58
N LEU A 282 2.25 -1.55 -13.20
CA LEU A 282 2.73 -2.18 -11.97
C LEU A 282 4.13 -2.75 -12.09
N THR A 283 4.49 -3.30 -13.25
CA THR A 283 5.74 -4.07 -13.42
C THR A 283 6.88 -3.28 -14.05
N GLU A 284 6.59 -2.23 -14.81
CA GLU A 284 7.60 -1.50 -15.57
C GLU A 284 7.88 -0.09 -15.03
N VAL A 285 7.06 0.43 -14.12
CA VAL A 285 7.37 1.61 -13.31
C VAL A 285 8.06 1.12 -12.03
N PRO A 286 9.40 1.26 -11.89
CA PRO A 286 10.14 0.56 -10.84
C PRO A 286 9.69 0.92 -9.42
N GLN A 287 9.21 2.14 -9.23
CA GLN A 287 8.69 2.65 -7.97
C GLN A 287 7.43 1.91 -7.51
N ASN A 288 6.62 1.39 -8.45
CA ASN A 288 5.42 0.60 -8.11
C ASN A 288 5.77 -0.82 -7.62
N ALA A 289 6.99 -1.30 -7.87
CA ALA A 289 7.51 -2.55 -7.33
C ALA A 289 8.25 -2.38 -5.99
N ASP A 290 8.42 -1.14 -5.52
CA ASP A 290 9.06 -0.84 -4.23
C ASP A 290 8.00 -0.75 -3.11
N PRO A 291 8.03 -1.67 -2.13
CA PRO A 291 7.08 -1.64 -1.01
C PRO A 291 7.15 -0.37 -0.19
N TRP A 292 8.33 0.23 -0.04
CA TRP A 292 8.45 1.48 0.70
C TRP A 292 7.66 2.60 0.01
N VAL A 293 7.72 2.66 -1.33
CA VAL A 293 7.00 3.67 -2.11
C VAL A 293 5.48 3.47 -2.00
N THR A 294 4.98 2.27 -2.28
CA THR A 294 3.53 1.98 -2.28
C THR A 294 2.87 2.15 -0.90
N LEU A 295 3.66 2.05 0.17
CA LEU A 295 3.22 2.25 1.55
C LEU A 295 3.42 3.68 2.07
N ASN A 296 4.32 4.50 1.50
CA ASN A 296 4.71 5.77 2.13
C ASN A 296 4.65 7.00 1.22
N MET A 297 4.53 6.84 -0.10
CA MET A 297 4.60 7.95 -1.06
C MET A 297 3.54 9.03 -0.80
N ARG A 298 3.97 10.28 -0.92
CA ARG A 298 3.09 11.45 -0.95
C ARG A 298 3.31 12.30 -2.19
N GLY A 299 4.53 12.32 -2.71
CA GLY A 299 4.86 13.08 -3.91
C GLY A 299 6.22 12.72 -4.50
N VAL A 300 6.56 13.45 -5.55
CA VAL A 300 7.80 13.34 -6.30
C VAL A 300 8.57 14.66 -6.20
N LEU A 301 9.83 14.60 -5.80
CA LEU A 301 10.70 15.77 -5.67
C LEU A 301 11.27 16.20 -7.03
N LYS A 302 11.88 17.38 -7.07
CA LYS A 302 12.49 17.94 -8.30
C LYS A 302 13.65 17.11 -8.86
N ASP A 303 14.29 16.31 -8.01
CA ASP A 303 15.37 15.38 -8.39
C ASP A 303 14.83 14.00 -8.82
N ASN A 304 13.51 13.87 -9.00
CA ASN A 304 12.78 12.65 -9.35
C ASN A 304 12.73 11.58 -8.25
N SER A 305 13.19 11.89 -7.04
CA SER A 305 13.07 10.98 -5.89
C SER A 305 11.65 11.01 -5.30
N ILE A 306 11.25 9.88 -4.72
CA ILE A 306 9.94 9.76 -4.06
C ILE A 306 10.04 10.25 -2.62
N THR A 307 9.08 11.07 -2.19
CA THR A 307 9.02 11.54 -0.81
C THR A 307 7.78 11.03 -0.09
N ARG A 308 7.94 10.84 1.22
CA ARG A 308 6.88 10.59 2.20
C ARG A 308 6.41 11.84 2.93
N THR A 309 6.99 13.01 2.64
CA THR A 309 6.62 14.31 3.22
C THR A 309 5.63 15.04 2.32
N LYS A 310 5.20 16.23 2.72
CA LYS A 310 4.34 17.10 1.90
C LYS A 310 5.09 17.83 0.78
N ASP A 311 6.39 17.61 0.66
CA ASP A 311 7.24 18.31 -0.31
C ASP A 311 7.06 17.70 -1.71
N GLY A 312 7.46 18.44 -2.74
CA GLY A 312 7.36 17.99 -4.13
C GLY A 312 5.95 18.06 -4.72
N GLU A 313 5.81 17.48 -5.91
CA GLU A 313 4.53 17.39 -6.61
C GLU A 313 3.74 16.18 -6.07
N PRO A 314 2.49 16.35 -5.61
CA PRO A 314 1.68 15.23 -5.13
C PRO A 314 1.47 14.18 -6.21
N TRP A 315 1.71 12.91 -5.88
CA TRP A 315 1.68 11.84 -6.88
C TRP A 315 0.30 11.70 -7.54
N ALA A 316 -0.79 11.94 -6.79
CA ALA A 316 -2.15 11.88 -7.31
C ALA A 316 -2.40 12.96 -8.37
N ASP A 317 -1.71 14.10 -8.28
CA ASP A 317 -1.81 15.18 -9.27
C ASP A 317 -1.11 14.75 -10.57
N ILE A 318 0.06 14.11 -10.46
CA ILE A 318 0.79 13.49 -11.57
C ILE A 318 -0.07 12.40 -12.23
N TRP A 319 -0.70 11.53 -11.43
CA TRP A 319 -1.60 10.49 -11.91
C TRP A 319 -2.73 11.05 -12.77
N ASN A 320 -3.46 12.04 -12.26
CA ASN A 320 -4.58 12.62 -13.01
C ASN A 320 -4.11 13.36 -14.26
N ARG A 321 -2.95 14.03 -14.24
CA ARG A 321 -2.37 14.67 -15.42
C ARG A 321 -2.09 13.64 -16.52
N ASP A 322 -1.40 12.55 -16.20
CA ASP A 322 -1.03 11.54 -17.18
C ASP A 322 -2.29 10.80 -17.71
N MET A 323 -3.24 10.46 -16.83
CA MET A 323 -4.52 9.85 -17.25
C MET A 323 -5.35 10.77 -18.16
N SER A 324 -5.28 12.09 -17.96
CA SER A 324 -5.98 13.06 -18.82
C SER A 324 -5.44 13.12 -20.25
N SER A 325 -4.20 12.66 -20.46
CA SER A 325 -3.55 12.62 -21.77
C SER A 325 -3.85 11.35 -22.56
N CYS A 326 -4.49 10.35 -21.95
CA CYS A 326 -4.87 9.10 -22.63
C CYS A 326 -6.02 9.29 -23.63
N ALA A 327 -5.81 8.93 -24.90
CA ALA A 327 -6.83 9.06 -25.96
C ALA A 327 -7.14 7.76 -26.74
N GLY A 328 -6.78 6.62 -26.16
CA GLY A 328 -7.02 5.29 -26.72
C GLY A 328 -5.92 4.77 -27.64
N PHE A 329 -6.04 3.50 -28.03
CA PHE A 329 -5.00 2.78 -28.79
C PHE A 329 -5.06 2.98 -30.31
N SER A 330 -6.10 3.65 -30.81
CA SER A 330 -6.32 3.88 -32.25
C SER A 330 -5.60 5.11 -32.80
N GLN A 331 -5.18 6.04 -31.94
CA GLN A 331 -4.48 7.26 -32.35
C GLN A 331 -2.99 6.99 -32.56
N TYR A 332 -2.62 6.59 -33.77
CA TYR A 332 -1.24 6.70 -34.26
C TYR A 332 -1.11 7.95 -35.14
N MET A 333 -0.29 8.90 -34.67
CA MET A 333 0.39 9.97 -35.42
C MET A 333 -0.44 10.88 -36.34
N HIS A 334 -0.99 11.95 -35.78
CA HIS A 334 -0.89 13.28 -36.41
C HIS A 334 -0.67 14.34 -35.31
N LEU A 335 0.59 14.51 -34.90
CA LEU A 335 0.99 15.65 -34.08
C LEU A 335 1.24 16.81 -35.03
N THR A 336 0.29 17.75 -35.14
CA THR A 336 0.65 19.07 -35.66
C THR A 336 1.33 19.86 -34.54
N LYS A 337 2.16 20.84 -34.90
CA LYS A 337 3.04 21.62 -34.00
C LYS A 337 2.31 22.36 -32.85
N HIS A 338 0.97 22.30 -32.80
CA HIS A 338 0.11 23.00 -31.86
C HIS A 338 -0.80 22.08 -31.02
N ASP A 339 -0.74 20.75 -31.18
CA ASP A 339 -1.61 19.84 -30.44
C ASP A 339 -1.01 19.43 -29.08
N LYS A 340 -1.87 19.40 -28.05
CA LYS A 340 -1.55 18.85 -26.72
C LYS A 340 -0.94 17.46 -26.90
N MET A 341 0.14 17.14 -26.18
CA MET A 341 0.77 15.81 -26.27
C MET A 341 -0.21 14.74 -25.77
N VAL A 342 -0.67 13.88 -26.69
CA VAL A 342 -1.61 12.79 -26.43
C VAL A 342 -0.85 11.47 -26.25
N LEU A 343 -1.31 10.61 -25.33
CA LEU A 343 -0.76 9.29 -25.03
C LEU A 343 -1.67 8.19 -25.62
N PRO A 344 -1.10 7.14 -26.25
CA PRO A 344 -1.85 6.02 -26.81
C PRO A 344 -2.24 5.02 -25.72
N CYS A 345 -3.05 5.47 -24.76
CA CYS A 345 -3.46 4.70 -23.59
C CYS A 345 -4.94 4.88 -23.26
N TYR A 346 -5.47 4.02 -22.39
CA TYR A 346 -6.74 4.24 -21.70
C TYR A 346 -6.51 4.59 -20.24
N PRO A 347 -7.32 5.47 -19.63
CA PRO A 347 -7.15 5.84 -18.24
C PRO A 347 -7.55 4.70 -17.28
N ALA A 348 -7.01 4.76 -16.08
CA ALA A 348 -7.33 3.90 -14.94
C ALA A 348 -7.48 4.74 -13.66
N THR A 349 -8.24 4.23 -12.68
CA THR A 349 -8.50 4.95 -11.42
C THR A 349 -7.65 4.42 -10.27
N ALA A 350 -7.02 5.30 -9.48
CA ALA A 350 -6.31 4.90 -8.27
C ALA A 350 -7.13 5.23 -7.00
N ILE A 351 -7.37 4.25 -6.14
CA ILE A 351 -8.02 4.40 -4.84
C ILE A 351 -6.96 4.24 -3.74
N TYR A 352 -6.91 5.16 -2.78
CA TYR A 352 -5.84 5.21 -1.78
C TYR A 352 -6.25 5.82 -0.43
N GLY A 353 -5.37 5.68 0.55
CA GLY A 353 -5.45 6.18 1.92
C GLY A 353 -4.29 7.10 2.29
N HIS A 354 -3.71 6.93 3.49
CA HIS A 354 -2.41 7.46 3.99
C HIS A 354 -2.28 8.98 4.18
N ALA A 355 -2.94 9.76 3.33
CA ALA A 355 -2.73 11.19 3.17
C ALA A 355 -3.74 12.03 3.97
N ALA A 356 -4.01 11.70 5.24
CA ALA A 356 -4.95 12.39 6.14
C ALA A 356 -4.84 13.92 6.12
N SER A 357 -3.64 14.48 5.89
CA SER A 357 -3.44 15.93 5.77
C SER A 357 -4.20 16.57 4.59
N ARG A 358 -4.50 15.80 3.54
CA ARG A 358 -5.30 16.21 2.38
C ARG A 358 -6.80 15.96 2.61
N GLY A 359 -7.16 15.06 3.52
CA GLY A 359 -8.55 14.67 3.75
C GLY A 359 -9.11 13.91 2.54
N LEU A 360 -10.42 14.06 2.31
CA LEU A 360 -11.10 13.47 1.16
C LEU A 360 -10.59 14.14 -0.14
N ASP A 361 -9.94 13.38 -1.00
CA ASP A 361 -9.29 13.88 -2.23
C ASP A 361 -9.86 13.16 -3.46
N VAL A 362 -10.97 13.68 -3.98
CA VAL A 362 -11.69 13.08 -5.11
C VAL A 362 -11.37 13.83 -6.40
N LYS A 363 -10.77 13.12 -7.37
CA LYS A 363 -10.46 13.59 -8.72
C LYS A 363 -11.02 12.63 -9.76
N ARG A 364 -10.89 12.96 -11.05
CA ARG A 364 -11.48 12.14 -12.13
C ARG A 364 -10.92 10.71 -12.18
N TRP A 365 -9.64 10.55 -11.90
CA TRP A 365 -8.93 9.25 -11.97
C TRP A 365 -8.20 8.90 -10.68
N SER A 366 -8.46 9.60 -9.57
CA SER A 366 -7.94 9.21 -8.26
C SER A 366 -8.92 9.52 -7.14
N VAL A 367 -8.98 8.66 -6.13
CA VAL A 367 -9.89 8.78 -4.99
C VAL A 367 -9.12 8.49 -3.70
N GLY A 368 -8.79 9.54 -2.95
CA GLY A 368 -8.19 9.46 -1.62
C GLY A 368 -9.25 9.42 -0.54
N LEU A 369 -9.26 8.35 0.27
CA LEU A 369 -10.29 8.04 1.27
C LEU A 369 -9.86 8.33 2.71
N ASP A 370 -8.58 8.65 2.95
CA ASP A 370 -8.08 9.00 4.29
C ASP A 370 -8.56 10.39 4.71
N THR A 371 -9.72 10.42 5.35
CA THR A 371 -10.30 11.62 5.94
C THR A 371 -9.80 11.93 7.35
N GLY A 372 -8.83 11.16 7.87
CA GLY A 372 -8.20 11.39 9.17
C GLY A 372 -9.10 11.07 10.36
N CYS A 373 -9.77 9.91 10.35
CA CYS A 373 -10.73 9.51 11.38
C CYS A 373 -10.15 9.59 12.80
N VAL A 374 -8.97 9.01 13.00
CA VAL A 374 -8.24 9.01 14.30
C VAL A 374 -7.89 10.42 14.80
N TYR A 375 -7.89 11.43 13.92
CA TYR A 375 -7.71 12.83 14.30
C TYR A 375 -9.03 13.54 14.62
N GLY A 376 -10.09 12.79 14.92
CA GLY A 376 -11.42 13.31 15.24
C GLY A 376 -12.13 13.95 14.04
N ARG A 377 -11.79 13.54 12.81
CA ARG A 377 -12.43 14.04 11.59
C ARG A 377 -13.54 13.08 11.14
N ARG A 378 -13.34 12.39 10.02
CA ARG A 378 -14.34 11.51 9.42
C ARG A 378 -13.72 10.17 9.03
N LEU A 379 -14.55 9.14 8.95
CA LEU A 379 -14.24 7.88 8.28
C LEU A 379 -15.06 7.83 7.00
N SER A 380 -14.41 7.55 5.87
CA SER A 380 -15.02 7.58 4.54
C SER A 380 -14.91 6.23 3.85
N ALA A 381 -15.88 5.94 2.99
CA ALA A 381 -15.87 4.78 2.10
C ALA A 381 -16.36 5.16 0.70
N LEU A 382 -15.75 4.52 -0.30
CA LEU A 382 -16.20 4.51 -1.69
C LEU A 382 -17.14 3.32 -1.90
N VAL A 383 -18.30 3.57 -2.50
CA VAL A 383 -19.30 2.55 -2.81
C VAL A 383 -19.41 2.41 -4.33
N LEU A 384 -19.16 1.21 -4.83
CA LEU A 384 -19.30 0.82 -6.23
C LEU A 384 -20.53 -0.09 -6.38
N GLU A 385 -21.47 0.28 -7.24
CA GLU A 385 -22.72 -0.46 -7.46
C GLU A 385 -22.92 -0.79 -8.94
N SER A 386 -23.48 -1.98 -9.20
CA SER A 386 -23.79 -2.50 -10.54
C SER A 386 -24.51 -1.52 -11.47
N THR A 387 -25.57 -0.87 -10.96
CA THR A 387 -26.43 0.03 -11.73
C THR A 387 -25.69 1.23 -12.31
N LEU A 388 -24.49 1.53 -11.79
CA LEU A 388 -23.65 2.65 -12.19
C LEU A 388 -22.60 2.28 -13.26
N LEU A 389 -22.46 0.99 -13.63
CA LEU A 389 -21.47 0.51 -14.60
C LEU A 389 -22.08 0.14 -15.97
N LEU A 390 -23.40 -0.04 -16.06
CA LEU A 390 -24.08 -0.48 -17.28
C LEU A 390 -24.62 0.68 -18.13
N ASP A 391 -24.91 1.83 -17.53
CA ASP A 391 -25.54 2.96 -18.25
C ASP A 391 -24.58 3.73 -19.17
N SER A 392 -23.28 3.61 -18.95
CA SER A 392 -22.23 4.22 -19.79
C SER A 392 -21.92 3.45 -21.08
N SER A 393 -22.41 2.22 -21.22
CA SER A 393 -22.33 1.48 -22.49
C SER A 393 -23.29 2.02 -23.57
N LYS A 394 -24.29 2.82 -23.18
CA LYS A 394 -25.27 3.43 -24.10
C LYS A 394 -24.96 4.86 -24.51
N SER A 395 -24.00 5.53 -23.87
CA SER A 395 -23.70 6.96 -24.13
C SER A 395 -22.56 7.20 -25.14
N GLN A 396 -21.90 6.16 -25.66
CA GLN A 396 -20.87 6.32 -26.69
C GLN A 396 -21.40 6.61 -28.11
N SER A 397 -22.72 6.77 -28.28
CA SER A 397 -23.33 7.18 -29.55
C SER A 397 -23.95 8.58 -29.47
N GLN A 398 -23.21 9.61 -29.07
CA GLN A 398 -23.49 10.98 -29.51
C GLN A 398 -22.30 11.90 -29.21
N SER A 399 -21.54 12.19 -30.26
CA SER A 399 -20.56 13.27 -30.30
C SER A 399 -21.27 14.63 -30.17
N GLN A 400 -21.02 15.37 -29.08
CA GLN A 400 -21.13 16.83 -29.12
C GLN A 400 -19.94 17.48 -28.41
N SER A 401 -19.24 18.27 -29.20
CA SER A 401 -18.25 19.27 -28.82
C SER A 401 -18.78 20.17 -27.71
N GLN A 402 -18.15 20.16 -26.54
CA GLN A 402 -18.24 21.26 -25.58
C GLN A 402 -16.84 21.65 -25.10
N THR A 403 -16.40 22.80 -25.58
CA THR A 403 -15.24 23.56 -25.09
C THR A 403 -15.49 24.03 -23.66
N PHE A 404 -14.71 23.54 -22.69
CA PHE A 404 -14.68 24.11 -21.34
C PHE A 404 -13.39 24.91 -21.13
N GLY A 405 -13.50 26.22 -21.33
CA GLY A 405 -12.63 27.23 -20.74
C GLY A 405 -13.42 27.98 -19.67
N GLY A 406 -13.00 27.87 -18.41
CA GLY A 406 -13.62 28.63 -17.31
C GLY A 406 -13.01 28.24 -15.96
N LYS A 407 -12.34 29.19 -15.32
CA LYS A 407 -11.96 29.13 -13.89
C LYS A 407 -13.22 29.07 -13.04
N VAL A 408 -13.24 28.20 -12.03
CA VAL A 408 -14.26 28.23 -10.98
C VAL A 408 -13.54 28.17 -9.64
N ASP A 409 -13.50 29.31 -8.97
CA ASP A 409 -13.19 29.42 -7.55
C ASP A 409 -14.51 29.50 -6.76
N ASN A 410 -14.42 28.97 -5.53
CA ASN A 410 -15.23 29.22 -4.32
C ASN A 410 -16.48 28.37 -4.02
N GLU A 411 -16.40 27.80 -2.79
CA GLU A 411 -17.46 27.49 -1.83
C GLU A 411 -18.63 26.63 -2.32
N VAL A 412 -18.54 25.33 -2.01
CA VAL A 412 -19.66 24.39 -2.19
C VAL A 412 -20.25 24.03 -0.83
N ASP A 413 -21.48 24.51 -0.68
CA ASP A 413 -22.48 24.34 0.36
C ASP A 413 -22.57 22.90 0.95
N ILE A 414 -22.73 22.83 2.27
CA ILE A 414 -22.52 21.64 3.12
C ILE A 414 -23.71 20.65 3.04
N GLU A 415 -24.88 21.05 2.55
CA GLU A 415 -26.06 20.18 2.49
C GLU A 415 -26.24 19.39 1.17
N ALA A 416 -25.54 19.75 0.09
CA ALA A 416 -25.65 19.09 -1.22
C ALA A 416 -24.93 17.71 -1.32
N ARG A 417 -24.23 17.28 -0.26
CA ARG A 417 -23.37 16.08 -0.26
C ARG A 417 -24.10 14.74 -0.14
N LYS A 418 -25.42 14.72 0.10
CA LYS A 418 -26.15 13.47 0.42
C LYS A 418 -26.54 12.59 -0.78
N LYS A 419 -26.29 12.97 -2.05
CA LYS A 419 -26.71 12.17 -3.23
C LYS A 419 -25.80 12.26 -4.48
N LYS A 420 -24.55 12.72 -4.38
CA LYS A 420 -23.76 12.96 -5.60
C LYS A 420 -22.94 11.73 -5.99
N ALA A 421 -23.38 11.04 -7.04
CA ALA A 421 -22.54 10.10 -7.75
C ALA A 421 -21.29 10.84 -8.27
N ILE A 422 -20.13 10.19 -8.18
CA ILE A 422 -18.86 10.67 -8.70
C ILE A 422 -18.44 9.79 -9.88
N PRO A 423 -17.82 10.36 -10.92
CA PRO A 423 -17.41 9.56 -12.06
C PRO A 423 -16.22 8.68 -11.65
N PHE A 424 -16.30 7.36 -11.89
CA PHE A 424 -15.32 6.37 -11.44
C PHE A 424 -15.06 5.34 -12.54
N GLY A 425 -13.80 5.25 -13.00
CA GLY A 425 -13.48 4.48 -14.20
C GLY A 425 -14.40 4.89 -15.36
N ASP A 426 -15.06 3.89 -15.94
CA ASP A 426 -16.02 4.06 -17.03
C ASP A 426 -17.48 4.21 -16.54
N GLY A 427 -17.74 4.26 -15.22
CA GLY A 427 -19.08 4.42 -14.63
C GLY A 427 -19.12 5.44 -13.50
N GLU A 428 -19.92 5.18 -12.46
CA GLU A 428 -20.04 6.05 -11.29
C GLU A 428 -19.84 5.31 -9.95
N ALA A 429 -19.55 6.08 -8.90
CA ALA A 429 -19.40 5.62 -7.53
C ALA A 429 -20.02 6.62 -6.55
N ARG A 430 -20.12 6.28 -5.27
CA ARG A 430 -20.59 7.19 -4.21
C ARG A 430 -19.60 7.25 -3.06
N ILE A 431 -19.48 8.42 -2.43
CA ILE A 431 -18.73 8.56 -1.18
C ILE A 431 -19.73 8.63 -0.03
N ILE A 432 -19.53 7.77 0.96
CA ILE A 432 -20.29 7.76 2.22
C ILE A 432 -19.30 7.93 3.35
N ASP A 433 -19.62 8.80 4.31
CA ASP A 433 -18.75 9.07 5.45
C ASP A 433 -19.52 9.25 6.76
N ILE A 434 -18.81 9.16 7.89
CA ILE A 434 -19.35 9.42 9.22
C ILE A 434 -18.37 10.25 10.06
N SER A 435 -18.88 10.95 11.08
CA SER A 435 -18.04 11.67 12.06
C SER A 435 -17.30 10.67 12.95
N CYS A 436 -16.02 10.92 13.20
CA CYS A 436 -15.23 10.15 14.17
C CYS A 436 -15.17 10.79 15.56
N LYS A 437 -15.76 11.97 15.73
CA LYS A 437 -16.19 12.47 17.04
C LYS A 437 -17.59 11.96 17.28
N LEU A 438 -17.73 10.75 17.80
CA LEU A 438 -19.00 10.26 18.29
C LEU A 438 -19.24 10.91 19.66
N LYS A 439 -20.47 11.36 19.89
CA LYS A 439 -20.86 12.11 21.09
C LYS A 439 -21.23 11.18 22.22
#